data_AF-A0A366SKC4-F1
#
_entry.id   AF-A0A366SKC4-F1
#
_cell.length_a   1.000
_cell.length_b   1.000
_cell.length_c   1.000
_cell.angle_alpha   90.00
_cell.angle_beta   90.00
_cell.angle_gamma   90.00
#
_symmetry.space_group_name_H-M   'P 1'
#
loop_
_entity.id
_entity.type
_entity.pdbx_description
1 polymer ?
#
loop_
_entity_poly.entity_id
_entity_poly.type
_entity_poly.pdbx_seq_one_letter_code
_entity_poly.pdbx_strand_id
1 'polypeptide(L)'
;MESELQKLLEQLNQLNQQENLEQKLALFEQVNERFTSITAQKTAKLDQALMLKIIEAYQQFIQTAQESKTSLSKEIARLNQENQALKKYVPLEELSGIELYY
;
A
#
# COMPACT_ATOMS: atom_id res chain seq x y z
N MET A 1 -17.28 11.93 -20.57
CA MET A 1 -15.85 11.69 -20.28
C MET A 1 -15.30 12.66 -19.25
N GLU A 2 -15.40 13.98 -19.45
CA GLU A 2 -14.89 14.97 -18.47
C GLU A 2 -15.52 14.82 -17.06
N SER A 3 -16.83 14.63 -16.98
CA SER A 3 -17.53 14.33 -15.72
C SER A 3 -17.03 13.04 -15.03
N GLU A 4 -16.62 12.05 -15.81
CA GLU A 4 -16.10 10.78 -15.29
C GLU A 4 -14.65 10.93 -14.79
N LEU A 5 -13.85 11.78 -15.46
CA LEU A 5 -12.52 12.14 -15.01
C LEU A 5 -12.54 12.98 -13.72
N GLN A 6 -13.51 13.88 -13.58
CA GLN A 6 -13.71 14.62 -12.32
C GLN A 6 -14.07 13.68 -11.17
N LYS A 7 -14.95 12.71 -11.39
CA LYS A 7 -15.26 11.67 -10.40
C LYS A 7 -14.04 10.80 -10.08
N LEU A 8 -13.24 10.45 -11.09
CA LEU A 8 -11.99 9.71 -10.87
C LEU A 8 -11.02 10.51 -9.98
N LEU A 9 -10.85 11.80 -10.24
CA LEU A 9 -10.03 12.68 -9.41
C LEU A 9 -10.55 12.76 -7.96
N GLU A 10 -11.87 12.87 -7.78
CA GLU A 10 -12.48 12.89 -6.45
C GLU A 10 -12.20 11.59 -5.69
N GLN A 11 -12.40 10.43 -6.33
CA GLN A 11 -12.11 9.13 -5.73
C GLN A 11 -10.62 8.93 -5.41
N LEU A 12 -9.72 9.41 -6.27
CA LEU A 12 -8.27 9.40 -6.00
C LEU A 12 -7.90 10.27 -4.79
N ASN A 13 -8.51 11.43 -4.65
CA ASN A 13 -8.30 12.29 -3.48
C ASN A 13 -8.81 11.64 -2.20
N GLN A 14 -9.98 10.99 -2.25
CA GLN A 14 -10.50 10.20 -1.13
C GLN A 14 -9.55 9.06 -0.77
N LEU A 15 -9.05 8.33 -1.77
CA LEU A 15 -8.08 7.25 -1.58
C LEU A 15 -6.79 7.73 -0.90
N ASN A 16 -6.29 8.92 -1.28
CA ASN A 16 -5.10 9.52 -0.70
C ASN A 16 -5.29 9.95 0.76
N GLN A 17 -6.51 10.33 1.15
CA GLN A 17 -6.86 10.72 2.52
C GLN A 17 -7.24 9.53 3.40
N GLN A 18 -7.50 8.36 2.81
CA GLN A 18 -7.96 7.20 3.54
C GLN A 18 -6.84 6.52 4.34
N GLU A 19 -7.04 6.45 5.66
CA GLU A 19 -6.10 5.84 6.61
C GLU A 19 -6.38 4.35 6.85
N ASN A 20 -7.66 3.95 6.89
CA ASN A 20 -8.01 2.55 7.10
C ASN A 20 -7.69 1.72 5.85
N LEU A 21 -6.84 0.70 6.01
CA LEU A 21 -6.31 -0.12 4.91
C LEU A 21 -7.40 -0.88 4.13
N GLU A 22 -8.39 -1.45 4.82
CA GLU A 22 -9.46 -2.22 4.16
C GLU A 22 -10.32 -1.30 3.28
N GLN A 23 -10.70 -0.15 3.81
CA GLN A 23 -11.45 0.87 3.07
C GLN A 23 -10.60 1.45 1.93
N LYS A 24 -9.29 1.60 2.14
CA LYS A 24 -8.34 2.06 1.11
C LYS A 24 -8.24 1.07 -0.05
N LEU A 25 -8.20 -0.23 0.24
CA LEU A 25 -8.19 -1.28 -0.79
C LEU A 25 -9.49 -1.29 -1.59
N ALA A 26 -10.64 -1.22 -0.91
CA ALA A 26 -11.94 -1.17 -1.57
C ALA A 26 -12.08 0.07 -2.49
N LEU A 27 -11.62 1.24 -2.02
CA LEU A 27 -11.60 2.46 -2.84
C LEU A 27 -10.63 2.35 -4.02
N PHE A 28 -9.48 1.70 -3.85
CA PHE A 28 -8.51 1.49 -4.92
C PHE A 28 -9.09 0.63 -6.05
N GLU A 29 -9.80 -0.44 -5.72
CA GLU A 29 -10.49 -1.28 -6.71
C GLU A 29 -11.52 -0.47 -7.51
N GLN A 30 -12.35 0.34 -6.83
CA GLN A 30 -13.32 1.22 -7.50
C GLN A 30 -12.66 2.26 -8.42
N VAL A 31 -11.57 2.87 -7.96
CA VAL A 31 -10.76 3.81 -8.77
C VAL A 31 -10.24 3.12 -10.03
N ASN A 32 -9.75 1.88 -9.90
CA ASN A 32 -9.19 1.11 -11.00
C ASN A 32 -10.25 0.69 -12.04
N GLU A 33 -11.42 0.25 -11.57
CA GLU A 33 -12.57 -0.05 -12.43
C GLU A 33 -13.00 1.19 -13.23
N ARG A 34 -13.11 2.35 -12.55
CA ARG A 34 -13.47 3.60 -13.22
C ARG A 34 -12.42 4.03 -14.24
N PHE A 35 -11.14 3.96 -13.89
CA PHE A 35 -10.06 4.28 -14.83
C PHE A 35 -10.11 3.39 -16.08
N THR A 36 -10.31 2.08 -15.91
CA THR A 36 -10.45 1.13 -17.01
C THR A 36 -11.67 1.45 -17.88
N SER A 37 -12.80 1.77 -17.25
CA SER A 37 -14.03 2.18 -17.97
C SER A 37 -13.85 3.47 -18.78
N ILE A 38 -13.15 4.46 -18.22
CA ILE A 38 -12.86 5.73 -18.90
C ILE A 38 -11.92 5.53 -20.07
N THR A 39 -10.84 4.76 -19.90
CA THR A 39 -9.84 4.52 -20.96
C THR A 39 -10.40 3.68 -22.12
N ALA A 40 -11.44 2.86 -21.87
CA ALA A 40 -12.15 2.14 -22.91
C ALA A 40 -13.05 3.04 -23.78
N GLN A 41 -13.42 4.23 -23.30
CA GLN A 41 -14.21 5.19 -24.08
C GLN A 41 -13.31 5.90 -25.10
N LYS A 42 -13.47 5.61 -26.39
CA LYS A 42 -12.56 6.06 -27.47
C LYS A 42 -12.68 7.53 -27.90
N THR A 43 -13.39 8.38 -27.17
CA THR A 43 -13.67 9.75 -27.63
C THR A 43 -13.83 10.74 -26.50
N ALA A 44 -12.87 11.67 -26.33
CA ALA A 44 -13.14 13.07 -26.05
C ALA A 44 -11.87 13.93 -26.19
N LYS A 45 -12.06 15.23 -26.45
CA LYS A 45 -11.07 16.24 -26.07
C LYS A 45 -10.96 16.20 -24.54
N LEU A 46 -9.79 15.84 -24.05
CA LEU A 46 -9.46 15.81 -22.62
C LEU A 46 -9.04 17.21 -22.20
N ASP A 47 -9.60 17.71 -21.10
CA ASP A 47 -9.05 18.90 -20.44
C ASP A 47 -7.66 18.57 -19.87
N GLN A 48 -6.64 19.22 -20.41
CA GLN A 48 -5.26 19.03 -19.99
C GLN A 48 -5.05 19.36 -18.51
N ALA A 49 -5.73 20.39 -17.98
CA ALA A 49 -5.61 20.77 -16.59
C ALA A 49 -6.17 19.69 -15.66
N LEU A 50 -7.31 19.11 -16.02
CA LEU A 50 -7.90 17.99 -15.29
C LEU A 50 -7.01 16.75 -15.32
N MET A 51 -6.43 16.43 -16.48
CA MET A 51 -5.51 15.30 -16.61
C MET A 51 -4.26 15.45 -15.75
N LEU A 52 -3.68 16.65 -15.66
CA LEU A 52 -2.53 16.93 -14.78
C LEU A 52 -2.87 16.68 -13.31
N LYS A 53 -4.04 17.14 -12.85
CA LYS A 53 -4.50 16.88 -11.46
C LYS A 53 -4.66 15.39 -11.17
N ILE A 54 -5.17 14.61 -12.13
CA ILE A 54 -5.32 13.16 -11.99
C ILE A 54 -3.95 12.49 -11.90
N ILE A 55 -2.99 12.90 -12.74
CA ILE A 55 -1.61 12.40 -12.70
C ILE A 55 -0.96 12.70 -11.34
N GLU A 56 -1.08 13.93 -10.84
CA GLU A 56 -0.56 14.33 -9.53
C GLU A 56 -1.16 13.49 -8.40
N ALA A 57 -2.48 13.25 -8.42
CA ALA A 57 -3.14 12.44 -7.41
C ALA A 57 -2.65 10.97 -7.41
N TYR A 58 -2.41 10.38 -8.59
CA TYR A 58 -1.79 9.06 -8.71
C TYR A 58 -0.33 9.05 -8.23
N GLN A 59 0.45 10.08 -8.52
CA GLN A 59 1.83 10.20 -8.04
C GLN A 59 1.89 10.24 -6.52
N GLN A 60 1.01 11.01 -5.89
CA GLN A 60 0.88 11.07 -4.43
C GLN A 60 0.53 9.70 -3.83
N PHE A 61 -0.41 8.97 -4.45
CA PHE A 61 -0.78 7.62 -4.03
C PHE A 61 0.43 6.67 -4.07
N ILE A 62 1.17 6.67 -5.19
CA ILE A 62 2.35 5.82 -5.39
C ILE A 62 3.42 6.13 -4.36
N GLN A 63 3.71 7.42 -4.13
CA GLN A 63 4.71 7.84 -3.16
C GLN A 63 4.34 7.36 -1.74
N THR A 64 3.10 7.57 -1.31
CA THR A 64 2.61 7.14 0.00
C THR A 64 2.70 5.61 0.17
N ALA A 65 2.39 4.86 -0.88
CA ALA A 65 2.49 3.40 -0.89
C ALA A 65 3.96 2.92 -0.80
N GLN A 66 4.89 3.60 -1.48
CA GLN A 66 6.33 3.29 -1.41
C GLN A 66 6.92 3.59 -0.03
N GLU A 67 6.53 4.70 0.60
CA GLU A 67 6.93 5.06 1.96
C GLU A 67 6.41 4.02 2.96
N SER A 68 5.14 3.63 2.85
CA SER A 68 4.53 2.58 3.68
C SER A 68 5.25 1.24 3.51
N LYS A 69 5.54 0.83 2.28
CA LYS A 69 6.31 -0.39 1.98
C LYS A 69 7.70 -0.36 2.62
N THR A 70 8.38 0.78 2.53
CA THR A 70 9.72 0.95 3.11
C THR A 70 9.69 0.84 4.63
N SER A 71 8.69 1.46 5.27
CA SER A 71 8.48 1.37 6.72
C SER A 71 8.23 -0.08 7.17
N LEU A 72 7.29 -0.78 6.51
CA LEU A 72 7.00 -2.18 6.79
C LEU A 72 8.21 -3.10 6.57
N SER A 73 8.99 -2.84 5.52
CA SER A 73 10.20 -3.64 5.24
C SER A 73 11.25 -3.48 6.34
N LYS A 74 11.42 -2.26 6.89
CA LYS A 74 12.31 -2.00 8.04
C LYS A 74 11.80 -2.72 9.29
N GLU A 75 10.51 -2.70 9.53
CA GLU A 75 9.91 -3.36 10.69
C GLU A 75 10.04 -4.89 10.61
N ILE A 76 9.82 -5.48 9.43
CA ILE A 76 10.07 -6.91 9.20
C ILE A 76 11.54 -7.25 9.44
N ALA A 77 12.47 -6.41 8.97
CA ALA A 77 13.90 -6.61 9.21
C ALA A 77 14.24 -6.55 10.71
N ARG A 78 13.66 -5.61 11.46
CA ARG A 78 13.79 -5.50 12.92
C ARG A 78 13.30 -6.76 13.62
N LEU A 79 12.07 -7.19 13.32
CA LEU A 79 11.48 -8.40 13.90
C LEU A 79 12.31 -9.66 13.60
N ASN A 80 12.84 -9.78 12.39
CA ASN A 80 13.71 -10.90 12.03
C ASN A 80 15.04 -10.89 12.80
N GLN A 81 15.64 -9.72 13.03
CA GLN A 81 16.84 -9.60 13.85
C GLN A 81 16.56 -9.94 15.32
N GLU A 82 15.45 -9.46 15.88
CA GLU A 82 15.03 -9.80 17.24
C GLU A 82 14.75 -11.29 17.41
N ASN A 83 14.10 -11.91 16.42
CA ASN A 83 13.85 -13.35 16.42
C ASN A 83 15.17 -14.15 16.36
N GLN A 84 16.14 -13.71 15.57
CA GLN A 84 17.48 -14.32 15.54
C GLN A 84 18.25 -14.11 16.85
N ALA A 85 18.11 -12.96 17.49
CA ALA A 85 18.71 -12.71 18.80
C ALA A 85 18.10 -13.63 19.86
N LEU A 86 16.78 -13.77 19.92
CA LEU A 86 16.08 -14.70 20.81
C LEU A 86 16.55 -16.14 20.61
N LYS A 87 16.69 -16.61 19.37
CA LYS A 87 17.24 -17.94 19.06
C LYS A 87 18.69 -18.14 19.52
N LYS A 88 19.48 -17.07 19.65
CA LYS A 88 20.85 -17.12 20.20
C LYS A 88 20.87 -17.08 21.72
N TYR A 89 19.87 -16.48 22.36
CA TYR A 89 19.79 -16.31 23.81
C TYR A 89 19.05 -17.43 24.54
N VAL A 90 18.22 -18.24 23.86
CA VAL A 90 17.69 -19.48 24.44
C VAL A 90 18.84 -20.49 24.54
N PRO A 91 19.28 -20.89 25.74
CA PRO A 91 20.30 -21.92 25.89
C PRO A 91 19.74 -23.25 25.36
N LEU A 92 20.54 -24.00 24.61
CA LEU A 92 20.20 -25.35 24.12
C LEU A 92 19.79 -26.33 25.24
N GLU A 93 20.13 -26.00 26.49
CA GLU A 93 19.77 -26.74 27.71
C GLU A 93 18.26 -26.68 28.01
N GLU A 94 17.58 -25.55 27.75
CA GLU A 94 16.13 -25.43 27.98
C GLU A 94 15.30 -26.13 26.88
N LEU A 95 15.86 -26.30 25.68
CA LEU A 95 15.18 -26.94 24.55
C LEU A 95 15.37 -28.46 24.47
N SER A 96 16.40 -29.01 25.13
CA SER A 96 16.75 -30.44 25.01
C SER A 96 16.14 -31.33 26.10
N GLY A 97 15.68 -30.79 27.23
CA GLY A 97 15.05 -31.59 28.28
C GLY A 97 15.92 -32.73 28.83
N ILE A 98 17.25 -32.65 28.70
CA ILE A 98 18.17 -33.67 29.18
C ILE A 98 18.65 -33.27 30.57
N GLU A 99 18.10 -33.90 31.60
CA GLU A 99 18.71 -33.95 32.93
C GLU A 99 20.02 -34.75 32.84
N LEU A 100 21.17 -34.09 32.97
CA LEU A 100 22.44 -34.76 33.19
C LEU A 100 22.54 -35.10 34.68
N TYR A 101 22.27 -36.37 35.02
CA TYR A 101 22.54 -36.93 36.34
C TYR A 101 24.06 -37.11 36.52
N TYR A 102 24.60 -36.52 37.59
CA TYR A 102 25.98 -36.73 38.07
C TYR A 102 26.13 -38.03 38.85
#